data_AF-A0A938BTP4-F1
#
_entry.id   AF-A0A938BTP4-F1
#
_cell.length_a   1.000
_cell.length_b   1.000
_cell.length_c   1.000
_cell.angle_alpha   90.00
_cell.angle_beta   90.00
_cell.angle_gamma   90.00
#
_symmetry.space_group_name_H-M   'P 1'
#
loop_
_entity.id
_entity.type
_entity.pdbx_description
1 polymer ?
#
loop_
_entity_poly.entity_id
_entity_poly.type
_entity_poly.pdbx_seq_one_letter_code
_entity_poly.pdbx_strand_id
1 'polypeptide(L)'
;MSRQSVLLALAALVVVFACRKEETGEALGATYAQIDRPAIWRVLPRTQAESLGLEPGDVIISYGDEPVKTTEELVQLQFRSVGSAERIPMTVLRGDAEVKVAATPGVLGVLPDAERYPGGLALALKDVLGYYGVTADYDWLAALTGESFAFTARREGCRGAWPNGLSGDYLEGLTEHYGLTFRAVLGGSADPVKPASEVQGDAVAAIRDRLARGRPILVFGAWPASNGFGWGVAARYDAADSALYGYTLGAGDEVRLSGPIAEAYEVSYRAADEPDPAELLAMVLTQALELGQASADSGWQSGIAAYDLWIRDLDTTPFCPVCPDSGKGCFDRLIWTLLANKESANRFLQDMREALPDQTALIDEAIAQNTAIIGKLSGIVQSGVKIGTTENQQKLARMVNEIQLGETELLGLYENIMGEL
;
A
#
# COMPACT_ATOMS: atom_id res chain seq x y z
N MET A 1 -33.86 -40.57 48.67
CA MET A 1 -32.76 -40.03 47.85
C MET A 1 -32.25 -41.15 46.97
N SER A 2 -32.63 -41.16 45.69
CA SER A 2 -32.44 -42.29 44.78
C SER A 2 -31.10 -42.22 44.03
N ARG A 3 -30.52 -43.40 43.81
CA ARG A 3 -29.21 -43.67 43.16
C ARG A 3 -29.13 -43.29 41.67
N GLN A 4 -30.04 -42.48 41.14
CA GLN A 4 -30.10 -42.11 39.71
C GLN A 4 -29.39 -40.79 39.37
N SER A 5 -28.90 -40.04 40.36
CA SER A 5 -28.30 -38.71 40.12
C SER A 5 -26.78 -38.69 39.96
N VAL A 6 -26.08 -39.84 39.99
CA VAL A 6 -24.60 -39.89 40.00
C VAL A 6 -24.00 -40.32 38.66
N LEU A 7 -24.79 -40.90 37.74
CA LEU A 7 -24.29 -41.39 36.46
C LEU A 7 -24.41 -40.39 35.29
N LEU A 8 -25.09 -39.26 35.49
CA LEU A 8 -25.18 -38.18 34.50
C LEU A 8 -24.09 -37.11 34.64
N ALA A 9 -23.27 -37.16 35.70
CA ALA A 9 -22.15 -36.25 35.91
C ALA A 9 -20.82 -36.75 35.30
N LEU A 10 -20.72 -38.02 34.89
CA LEU A 10 -19.47 -38.59 34.33
C LEU A 10 -19.45 -38.73 32.81
N ALA A 11 -20.59 -38.53 32.12
CA ALA A 11 -20.65 -38.46 30.66
C ALA A 11 -20.54 -37.01 30.12
N ALA A 12 -20.47 -36.01 31.01
CA ALA A 12 -20.21 -34.61 30.65
C ALA A 12 -18.72 -34.23 30.72
N LEU A 13 -17.83 -35.17 31.06
CA LEU A 13 -16.39 -34.93 31.23
C LEU A 13 -15.51 -35.69 30.22
N VAL A 14 -16.10 -36.16 29.12
CA VAL A 14 -15.39 -36.88 28.05
C VAL A 14 -15.77 -36.22 26.73
N VAL A 15 -14.79 -35.58 26.08
CA VAL A 15 -14.82 -34.92 24.74
C VAL A 15 -15.36 -33.47 24.67
N VAL A 16 -14.78 -32.55 25.42
CA VAL A 16 -14.45 -31.20 24.86
C VAL A 16 -12.97 -30.89 25.09
N PHE A 17 -12.11 -31.89 24.88
CA PHE A 17 -10.88 -31.62 24.13
C PHE A 17 -11.28 -31.64 22.66
N ALA A 18 -12.16 -30.71 22.26
CA ALA A 18 -12.07 -30.20 20.92
C ALA A 18 -10.65 -29.66 20.86
N CYS A 19 -9.75 -30.36 20.16
CA CYS A 19 -8.68 -29.68 19.47
C CYS A 19 -9.39 -28.48 18.83
N ARG A 20 -9.29 -27.31 19.46
CA ARG A 20 -9.42 -26.04 18.76
C ARG A 20 -8.39 -26.25 17.67
N LYS A 21 -8.87 -26.65 16.50
CA LYS A 21 -8.13 -26.56 15.26
C LYS A 21 -7.74 -25.10 15.32
N GLU A 22 -6.50 -24.82 15.70
CA GLU A 22 -5.96 -23.48 15.58
C GLU A 22 -6.38 -23.12 14.17
N GLU A 23 -7.27 -22.14 14.05
CA GLU A 23 -7.60 -21.56 12.77
C GLU A 23 -6.27 -20.97 12.34
N THR A 24 -5.49 -21.80 11.67
CA THR A 24 -4.19 -21.45 11.15
C THR A 24 -4.53 -20.37 10.15
N GLY A 25 -4.11 -19.14 10.45
CA GLY A 25 -4.21 -18.05 9.50
C GLY A 25 -3.47 -18.39 8.21
N GLU A 26 -3.50 -17.44 7.29
CA GLU A 26 -2.83 -17.59 6.01
C GLU A 26 -1.32 -17.63 6.17
N ALA A 27 -0.60 -18.21 5.21
CA ALA A 27 0.85 -18.06 5.19
C ALA A 27 1.20 -16.59 4.91
N LEU A 28 2.25 -16.07 5.56
CA LEU A 28 2.82 -14.77 5.18
C LEU A 28 3.14 -14.76 3.68
N GLY A 29 2.79 -13.67 3.00
CA GLY A 29 2.88 -13.53 1.56
C GLY A 29 1.56 -13.77 0.82
N ALA A 30 0.54 -14.37 1.46
CA ALA A 30 -0.73 -14.65 0.80
C ALA A 30 -1.41 -13.39 0.27
N THR A 31 -1.35 -12.28 1.01
CA THR A 31 -1.90 -11.00 0.58
C THR A 31 -1.20 -10.48 -0.67
N TYR A 32 0.13 -10.57 -0.71
CA TYR A 32 0.94 -10.11 -1.84
C TYR A 32 0.72 -10.98 -3.08
N ALA A 33 0.68 -12.30 -2.94
CA ALA A 33 0.39 -13.23 -4.02
C ALA A 33 -1.02 -13.00 -4.61
N GLN A 34 -1.99 -12.62 -3.78
CA GLN A 34 -3.35 -12.32 -4.24
C GLN A 34 -3.38 -11.08 -5.16
N ILE A 35 -2.68 -10.01 -4.78
CA ILE A 35 -2.72 -8.74 -5.53
C ILE A 35 -1.73 -8.67 -6.69
N ASP A 36 -0.70 -9.52 -6.72
CA ASP A 36 0.27 -9.56 -7.83
C ASP A 36 -0.28 -10.24 -9.10
N ARG A 37 -1.51 -10.79 -9.02
CA ARG A 37 -2.23 -11.28 -10.20
C ARG A 37 -2.30 -10.15 -11.25
N PRO A 38 -2.15 -10.45 -12.55
CA PRO A 38 -2.17 -9.47 -13.64
C PRO A 38 -3.61 -9.00 -13.96
N ALA A 39 -4.35 -8.61 -12.92
CA ALA A 39 -5.67 -8.01 -12.99
C ALA A 39 -5.54 -6.52 -13.33
N ILE A 40 -6.42 -6.01 -14.17
CA ILE A 40 -6.42 -4.61 -14.59
C ILE A 40 -7.25 -3.80 -13.61
N TRP A 41 -6.64 -2.83 -12.94
CA TRP A 41 -7.39 -1.82 -12.18
C TRP A 41 -7.88 -0.70 -13.10
N ARG A 42 -7.00 -0.18 -13.98
CA ARG A 42 -7.33 0.92 -14.89
C ARG A 42 -6.74 0.71 -16.27
N VAL A 43 -7.49 1.14 -17.27
CA VAL A 43 -7.02 1.23 -18.66
C VAL A 43 -6.65 2.67 -18.97
N LEU A 44 -5.43 2.89 -19.45
CA LEU A 44 -4.94 4.23 -19.72
C LEU A 44 -5.51 4.74 -21.05
N PRO A 45 -5.94 6.02 -21.12
CA PRO A 45 -6.53 6.57 -22.33
C PRO A 45 -5.49 6.73 -23.45
N ARG A 46 -5.94 6.51 -24.69
CA ARG A 46 -5.13 6.54 -25.92
C ARG A 46 -4.00 5.53 -25.90
N THR A 47 -4.19 4.40 -25.23
CA THR A 47 -3.23 3.31 -25.21
C THR A 47 -3.72 2.12 -26.01
N GLN A 48 -2.84 1.15 -26.17
CA GLN A 48 -3.16 -0.09 -26.84
C GLN A 48 -4.30 -0.84 -26.11
N ALA A 49 -4.26 -0.90 -24.78
CA ALA A 49 -5.26 -1.55 -23.95
C ALA A 49 -6.67 -1.01 -24.21
N GLU A 50 -6.80 0.32 -24.32
CA GLU A 50 -8.08 0.97 -24.68
C GLU A 50 -8.53 0.55 -26.09
N SER A 51 -7.62 0.55 -27.07
CA SER A 51 -7.97 0.13 -28.45
C SER A 51 -8.33 -1.35 -28.58
N LEU A 52 -7.84 -2.19 -27.66
CA LEU A 52 -8.16 -3.61 -27.57
C LEU A 52 -9.48 -3.86 -26.83
N GLY A 53 -10.09 -2.82 -26.24
CA GLY A 53 -11.30 -2.95 -25.43
C GLY A 53 -11.06 -3.71 -24.14
N LEU A 54 -9.84 -3.64 -23.57
CA LEU A 54 -9.60 -4.12 -22.21
C LEU A 54 -10.40 -3.27 -21.23
N GLU A 55 -10.81 -3.88 -20.12
CA GLU A 55 -11.66 -3.26 -19.11
C GLU A 55 -11.06 -3.47 -17.71
N PRO A 56 -11.32 -2.56 -16.75
CA PRO A 56 -11.09 -2.84 -15.33
C PRO A 56 -11.73 -4.18 -14.91
N GLY A 57 -10.99 -5.00 -14.17
CA GLY A 57 -11.39 -6.33 -13.74
C GLY A 57 -10.99 -7.48 -14.69
N ASP A 58 -10.56 -7.18 -15.92
CA ASP A 58 -9.95 -8.20 -16.78
C ASP A 58 -8.66 -8.74 -16.13
N VAL A 59 -8.46 -10.07 -16.18
CA VAL A 59 -7.22 -10.72 -15.72
C VAL A 59 -6.47 -11.28 -16.92
N ILE A 60 -5.24 -10.81 -17.17
CA ILE A 60 -4.44 -11.27 -18.30
C ILE A 60 -3.82 -12.63 -17.96
N ILE A 61 -4.34 -13.71 -18.53
CA ILE A 61 -3.92 -15.09 -18.20
C ILE A 61 -2.90 -15.68 -19.19
N SER A 62 -2.78 -15.10 -20.39
CA SER A 62 -1.73 -15.46 -21.36
C SER A 62 -1.31 -14.28 -22.20
N TYR A 63 -0.03 -14.18 -22.54
CA TYR A 63 0.53 -13.17 -23.46
C TYR A 63 1.52 -13.86 -24.42
N GLY A 64 1.15 -13.92 -25.69
CA GLY A 64 1.75 -14.84 -26.65
C GLY A 64 1.28 -16.28 -26.39
N ASP A 65 2.21 -17.22 -26.53
CA ASP A 65 2.02 -18.63 -26.15
C ASP A 65 2.45 -18.91 -24.70
N GLU A 66 2.79 -17.87 -23.93
CA GLU A 66 3.24 -17.99 -22.54
C GLU A 66 2.08 -17.69 -21.56
N PRO A 67 1.81 -18.57 -20.58
CA PRO A 67 0.87 -18.26 -19.51
C PRO A 67 1.44 -17.15 -18.61
N VAL A 68 0.55 -16.33 -18.06
CA VAL A 68 0.90 -15.21 -17.18
C VAL A 68 0.23 -15.42 -15.83
N LYS A 69 1.02 -15.46 -14.77
CA LYS A 69 0.55 -15.63 -13.40
C LYS A 69 0.70 -14.36 -12.57
N THR A 70 1.72 -13.56 -12.87
CA THR A 70 2.03 -12.34 -12.13
C THR A 70 2.14 -11.11 -13.01
N THR A 71 2.03 -9.94 -12.40
CA THR A 71 2.20 -8.65 -13.07
C THR A 71 3.63 -8.49 -13.59
N GLU A 72 4.64 -8.93 -12.82
CA GLU A 72 6.03 -8.89 -13.25
C GLU A 72 6.29 -9.77 -14.48
N GLU A 73 5.74 -10.99 -14.52
CA GLU A 73 5.83 -11.87 -15.70
C GLU A 73 5.26 -11.18 -16.95
N LEU A 74 4.09 -10.53 -16.80
CA LEU A 74 3.47 -9.77 -17.89
C LEU A 74 4.36 -8.62 -18.37
N VAL A 75 4.99 -7.88 -17.46
CA VAL A 75 5.90 -6.79 -17.79
C VAL A 75 7.11 -7.33 -18.56
N GLN A 76 7.72 -8.41 -18.09
CA GLN A 76 8.85 -9.05 -18.78
C GLN A 76 8.47 -9.56 -20.18
N LEU A 77 7.29 -10.15 -20.34
CA LEU A 77 6.77 -10.60 -21.63
C LEU A 77 6.55 -9.43 -22.61
N GLN A 78 5.97 -8.32 -22.15
CA GLN A 78 5.79 -7.11 -22.96
C GLN A 78 7.15 -6.57 -23.44
N PHE A 79 8.14 -6.46 -22.54
CA PHE A 79 9.48 -6.00 -22.89
C PHE A 79 10.19 -6.94 -23.88
N ARG A 80 10.11 -8.26 -23.67
CA ARG A 80 10.67 -9.26 -24.61
C ARG A 80 10.04 -9.19 -25.99
N SER A 81 8.77 -8.76 -26.08
CA SER A 81 8.07 -8.63 -27.37
C SER A 81 8.49 -7.41 -28.18
N VAL A 82 9.09 -6.38 -27.56
CA VAL A 82 9.46 -5.13 -28.24
C VAL A 82 10.35 -5.41 -29.46
N GLY A 83 9.94 -4.91 -30.62
CA GLY A 83 10.65 -5.11 -31.89
C GLY A 83 10.15 -6.28 -32.73
N SER A 84 9.24 -7.12 -32.21
CA SER A 84 8.48 -8.06 -33.04
C SER A 84 7.59 -7.31 -34.04
N ALA A 85 7.45 -7.86 -35.24
CA ALA A 85 6.54 -7.33 -36.27
C ALA A 85 5.13 -7.94 -36.19
N GLU A 86 5.00 -9.09 -35.55
CA GLU A 86 3.75 -9.84 -35.49
C GLU A 86 2.88 -9.41 -34.30
N ARG A 87 1.57 -9.50 -34.47
CA ARG A 87 0.63 -9.30 -33.36
C ARG A 87 0.79 -10.45 -32.35
N ILE A 88 0.83 -10.12 -31.08
CA ILE A 88 0.93 -11.07 -29.98
C ILE A 88 -0.48 -11.53 -29.59
N PRO A 89 -0.83 -12.82 -29.71
CA PRO A 89 -2.11 -13.32 -29.21
C PRO A 89 -2.13 -13.18 -27.69
N MET A 90 -3.25 -12.74 -27.12
CA MET A 90 -3.41 -12.56 -25.68
C MET A 90 -4.78 -13.11 -25.26
N THR A 91 -4.84 -13.76 -24.09
CA THR A 91 -6.10 -14.22 -23.50
C THR A 91 -6.30 -13.50 -22.18
N VAL A 92 -7.48 -12.91 -22.02
CA VAL A 92 -7.90 -12.29 -20.76
C VAL A 92 -9.14 -13.01 -20.24
N LEU A 93 -9.23 -13.11 -18.91
CA LEU A 93 -10.42 -13.59 -18.23
C LEU A 93 -11.26 -12.36 -17.83
N ARG A 94 -12.47 -12.27 -18.38
CA ARG A 94 -13.46 -11.24 -18.07
C ARG A 94 -14.63 -11.88 -17.32
N GLY A 95 -14.65 -11.68 -15.99
CA GLY A 95 -15.51 -12.48 -15.13
C GLY A 95 -15.12 -13.96 -15.22
N ASP A 96 -16.00 -14.79 -15.78
CA ASP A 96 -15.73 -16.23 -16.00
C ASP A 96 -15.44 -16.59 -17.46
N ALA A 97 -15.41 -15.60 -18.37
CA ALA A 97 -15.26 -15.82 -19.80
C ALA A 97 -13.84 -15.52 -20.31
N GLU A 98 -13.28 -16.40 -21.14
CA GLU A 98 -12.04 -16.12 -21.87
C GLU A 98 -12.31 -15.24 -23.09
N VAL A 99 -11.62 -14.12 -23.17
CA VAL A 99 -11.63 -13.19 -24.30
C VAL A 99 -10.25 -13.20 -24.96
N LYS A 100 -10.22 -13.50 -26.26
CA LYS A 100 -8.99 -13.53 -27.06
C LYS A 100 -8.83 -12.23 -27.83
N VAL A 101 -7.69 -11.58 -27.67
CA VAL A 101 -7.33 -10.33 -28.36
C VAL A 101 -5.92 -10.44 -28.95
N ALA A 102 -5.54 -9.50 -29.81
CA ALA A 102 -4.26 -9.50 -30.50
C ALA A 102 -3.52 -8.16 -30.30
N ALA A 103 -2.53 -8.18 -29.41
CA ALA A 103 -1.73 -7.02 -29.03
C ALA A 103 -0.66 -6.70 -30.10
N THR A 104 -0.41 -5.42 -30.36
CA THR A 104 0.86 -4.95 -30.92
C THR A 104 1.97 -5.17 -29.87
N PRO A 105 3.17 -5.61 -30.28
CA PRO A 105 4.28 -5.79 -29.36
C PRO A 105 4.66 -4.50 -28.61
N GLY A 106 4.92 -4.62 -27.30
CA GLY A 106 5.24 -3.51 -26.41
C GLY A 106 4.24 -3.34 -25.26
N VAL A 107 4.29 -2.18 -24.61
CA VAL A 107 3.48 -1.89 -23.41
C VAL A 107 2.00 -1.73 -23.77
N LEU A 108 1.11 -2.40 -23.02
CA LEU A 108 -0.33 -2.37 -23.21
C LEU A 108 -0.93 -1.01 -22.79
N GLY A 109 -0.47 -0.43 -21.70
CA GLY A 109 -1.05 0.79 -21.12
C GLY A 109 -2.19 0.46 -20.14
N VAL A 110 -1.94 -0.47 -19.23
CA VAL A 110 -2.82 -0.82 -18.11
C VAL A 110 -2.13 -0.48 -16.80
N LEU A 111 -2.91 -0.16 -15.77
CA LEU A 111 -2.45 -0.17 -14.39
C LEU A 111 -2.91 -1.48 -13.74
N PRO A 112 -1.98 -2.28 -13.17
CA PRO A 112 -2.33 -3.50 -12.48
C PRO A 112 -3.06 -3.21 -11.17
N ASP A 113 -3.84 -4.19 -10.69
CA ASP A 113 -4.62 -4.07 -9.45
C ASP A 113 -3.75 -3.88 -8.21
N ALA A 114 -2.51 -4.36 -8.22
CA ALA A 114 -1.53 -4.04 -7.18
C ALA A 114 -1.33 -2.52 -6.97
N GLU A 115 -1.45 -1.68 -8.00
CA GLU A 115 -1.29 -0.22 -7.89
C GLU A 115 -2.50 0.46 -7.22
N ARG A 116 -3.62 -0.27 -7.02
CA ARG A 116 -4.74 0.16 -6.19
C ARG A 116 -4.39 0.17 -4.70
N TYR A 117 -3.34 -0.54 -4.31
CA TYR A 117 -2.91 -0.75 -2.92
C TYR A 117 -1.53 -0.11 -2.64
N PRO A 118 -1.38 1.22 -2.84
CA PRO A 118 -0.09 1.90 -2.74
C PRO A 118 0.52 1.93 -1.33
N GLY A 119 -0.32 1.96 -0.30
CA GLY A 119 0.08 1.97 1.11
C GLY A 119 0.76 0.66 1.52
N GLY A 120 2.09 0.67 1.50
CA GLY A 120 2.89 -0.51 1.80
C GLY A 120 2.73 -0.99 3.24
N LEU A 121 2.54 -0.07 4.21
CA LEU A 121 2.37 -0.47 5.61
C LEU A 121 1.01 -1.12 5.83
N ALA A 122 -0.07 -0.51 5.35
CA ALA A 122 -1.41 -1.09 5.39
C ALA A 122 -1.46 -2.50 4.80
N LEU A 123 -0.79 -2.70 3.66
CA LEU A 123 -0.73 -4.03 3.03
C LEU A 123 0.07 -5.04 3.86
N ALA A 124 1.20 -4.63 4.43
CA ALA A 124 2.00 -5.49 5.30
C ALA A 124 1.24 -5.87 6.58
N LEU A 125 0.48 -4.94 7.17
CA LEU A 125 -0.38 -5.19 8.32
C LEU A 125 -1.52 -6.15 7.98
N LYS A 126 -2.12 -6.01 6.79
CA LYS A 126 -3.14 -6.95 6.30
C LYS A 126 -2.61 -8.37 6.22
N ASP A 127 -1.40 -8.56 5.68
CA ASP A 127 -0.76 -9.87 5.58
C ASP A 127 -0.45 -10.46 6.98
N VAL A 128 0.03 -9.64 7.90
CA VAL A 128 0.28 -10.05 9.30
C VAL A 128 -1.02 -10.42 10.04
N LEU A 129 -2.10 -9.66 9.85
CA LEU A 129 -3.41 -9.98 10.42
C LEU A 129 -3.97 -11.27 9.82
N GLY A 130 -3.85 -11.46 8.51
CA GLY A 130 -4.19 -12.70 7.82
C GLY A 130 -3.44 -13.91 8.37
N TYR A 131 -2.15 -13.76 8.69
CA TYR A 131 -1.34 -14.78 9.37
C TYR A 131 -1.86 -15.15 10.77
N TYR A 132 -2.45 -14.20 11.48
CA TYR A 132 -3.13 -14.45 12.76
C TYR A 132 -4.58 -14.93 12.61
N GLY A 133 -5.07 -15.16 11.38
CA GLY A 133 -6.44 -15.58 11.11
C GLY A 133 -7.46 -14.44 11.25
N VAL A 134 -7.01 -13.19 11.19
CA VAL A 134 -7.85 -12.00 11.31
C VAL A 134 -8.04 -11.38 9.94
N THR A 135 -9.28 -11.25 9.50
CA THR A 135 -9.61 -10.51 8.28
C THR A 135 -9.53 -9.03 8.57
N ALA A 136 -8.83 -8.28 7.71
CA ALA A 136 -8.77 -6.83 7.78
C ALA A 136 -9.00 -6.23 6.40
N ASP A 137 -9.75 -5.13 6.37
CA ASP A 137 -9.93 -4.34 5.17
C ASP A 137 -8.71 -3.44 4.91
N TYR A 138 -8.28 -3.36 3.65
CA TYR A 138 -7.12 -2.56 3.29
C TYR A 138 -7.36 -1.06 3.48
N ASP A 139 -8.52 -0.56 3.08
CA ASP A 139 -8.81 0.87 3.12
C ASP A 139 -8.90 1.37 4.56
N TRP A 140 -9.40 0.53 5.48
CA TRP A 140 -9.38 0.81 6.91
C TRP A 140 -7.96 0.87 7.48
N LEU A 141 -7.11 -0.10 7.13
CA LEU A 141 -5.70 -0.07 7.55
C LEU A 141 -4.97 1.13 6.96
N ALA A 142 -5.22 1.47 5.70
CA ALA A 142 -4.62 2.63 5.03
C ALA A 142 -5.13 3.98 5.58
N ALA A 143 -6.35 4.01 6.13
CA ALA A 143 -6.87 5.17 6.87
C ALA A 143 -6.13 5.34 8.20
N LEU A 144 -5.99 4.26 8.97
CA LEU A 144 -5.32 4.25 10.28
C LEU A 144 -3.80 4.45 10.22
N THR A 145 -3.16 4.08 9.12
CA THR A 145 -1.74 4.39 8.91
C THR A 145 -1.54 5.80 8.34
N GLY A 146 -2.62 6.54 8.07
CA GLY A 146 -2.59 7.85 7.43
C GLY A 146 -2.24 7.83 5.94
N GLU A 147 -1.89 6.68 5.37
CA GLU A 147 -1.41 6.52 3.98
C GLU A 147 -2.47 6.97 2.96
N SER A 148 -3.76 6.80 3.24
CA SER A 148 -4.84 7.25 2.34
C SER A 148 -5.19 8.74 2.47
N PHE A 149 -4.86 9.37 3.60
CA PHE A 149 -5.26 10.75 3.92
C PHE A 149 -4.17 11.78 3.68
N ALA A 150 -2.89 11.39 3.78
CA ALA A 150 -1.77 12.31 3.67
C ALA A 150 -0.85 12.00 2.48
N PHE A 151 -0.37 13.05 1.83
CA PHE A 151 0.76 12.95 0.90
C PHE A 151 2.06 13.23 1.64
N THR A 152 3.04 12.34 1.52
CA THR A 152 4.40 12.55 2.03
C THR A 152 5.37 12.81 0.90
N ALA A 153 6.38 13.66 1.13
CA ALA A 153 7.46 13.91 0.19
C ALA A 153 8.78 14.23 0.92
N ARG A 154 9.91 13.96 0.27
CA ARG A 154 11.26 14.21 0.81
C ARG A 154 12.10 15.01 -0.18
N ARG A 155 12.90 15.97 0.31
CA ARG A 155 13.73 16.82 -0.56
C ARG A 155 14.77 16.06 -1.39
N GLU A 156 15.26 14.95 -0.86
CA GLU A 156 16.29 14.12 -1.49
C GLU A 156 15.73 12.75 -1.87
N GLY A 157 16.35 12.12 -2.86
CA GLY A 157 16.01 10.77 -3.30
C GLY A 157 15.07 10.74 -4.51
N CYS A 158 14.57 9.54 -4.80
CA CYS A 158 13.64 9.36 -5.91
C CYS A 158 12.23 9.80 -5.53
N ARG A 159 11.68 10.75 -6.29
CA ARG A 159 10.33 11.28 -6.07
C ARG A 159 9.21 10.27 -6.30
N GLY A 160 9.50 9.19 -7.05
CA GLY A 160 8.56 8.08 -7.21
C GLY A 160 8.34 7.26 -5.95
N ALA A 161 9.18 7.42 -4.92
CA ALA A 161 9.06 6.73 -3.62
C ALA A 161 8.48 7.64 -2.51
N TRP A 162 8.04 8.85 -2.85
CA TRP A 162 7.55 9.82 -1.88
C TRP A 162 6.36 9.36 -1.03
N PRO A 163 5.31 8.72 -1.59
CA PRO A 163 4.10 8.42 -0.81
C PRO A 163 4.23 7.31 0.26
N ASN A 164 5.39 6.65 0.40
CA ASN A 164 5.58 5.51 1.30
C ASN A 164 6.32 5.86 2.61
N GLY A 165 6.40 7.15 2.97
CA GLY A 165 7.22 7.66 4.08
C GLY A 165 6.52 7.67 5.46
N LEU A 166 7.28 8.11 6.47
CA LEU A 166 6.91 8.40 7.88
C LEU A 166 6.14 7.35 8.71
N SER A 167 5.72 6.22 8.15
CA SER A 167 4.65 5.45 8.79
C SER A 167 5.02 4.63 10.03
N GLY A 168 6.31 4.59 10.40
CA GLY A 168 6.75 4.07 11.69
C GLY A 168 6.20 4.88 12.87
N ASP A 169 5.99 6.19 12.68
CA ASP A 169 5.41 7.09 13.70
C ASP A 169 3.92 6.77 13.96
N TYR A 170 3.27 5.98 13.11
CA TYR A 170 1.82 5.72 13.13
C TYR A 170 1.45 4.34 13.68
N LEU A 171 2.42 3.59 14.20
CA LEU A 171 2.18 2.27 14.77
C LEU A 171 1.48 2.33 16.15
N GLU A 172 1.49 3.48 16.82
CA GLU A 172 0.90 3.62 18.16
C GLU A 172 -0.63 3.47 18.13
N GLY A 173 -1.34 4.20 17.26
CA GLY A 173 -2.80 4.15 17.15
C GLY A 173 -3.36 2.77 16.75
N LEU A 174 -2.59 2.00 15.96
CA LEU A 174 -2.96 0.63 15.59
C LEU A 174 -2.99 -0.34 16.78
N THR A 175 -2.27 -0.03 17.86
CA THR A 175 -2.19 -0.90 19.03
C THR A 175 -3.52 -0.95 19.79
N GLU A 176 -4.23 0.17 19.84
CA GLU A 176 -5.47 0.30 20.61
C GLU A 176 -6.64 -0.43 19.94
N HIS A 177 -6.74 -0.39 18.60
CA HIS A 177 -7.95 -0.83 17.89
C HIS A 177 -7.84 -2.17 17.18
N TYR A 178 -6.67 -2.54 16.67
CA TYR A 178 -6.47 -3.83 16.00
C TYR A 178 -5.83 -4.86 16.91
N GLY A 179 -5.56 -4.50 18.17
CA GLY A 179 -4.91 -5.37 19.15
C GLY A 179 -3.53 -5.85 18.69
N LEU A 180 -2.92 -5.13 17.74
CA LEU A 180 -1.55 -5.33 17.32
C LEU A 180 -0.63 -4.74 18.38
N THR A 181 0.54 -5.32 18.57
CA THR A 181 1.58 -4.72 19.41
C THR A 181 2.87 -4.74 18.65
N PHE A 182 3.57 -3.61 18.64
CA PHE A 182 4.81 -3.42 17.90
C PHE A 182 5.97 -3.32 18.88
N ARG A 183 6.90 -4.27 18.78
CA ARG A 183 8.15 -4.21 19.54
C ARG A 183 9.29 -3.95 18.58
N ALA A 184 9.92 -2.78 18.71
CA ALA A 184 11.09 -2.43 17.91
C ALA A 184 12.18 -3.50 18.02
N VAL A 185 12.58 -4.03 16.87
CA VAL A 185 13.76 -4.87 16.66
C VAL A 185 14.94 -3.97 16.25
N LEU A 186 14.65 -3.00 15.39
CA LEU A 186 15.53 -1.89 15.03
C LEU A 186 14.68 -0.61 14.99
N GLY A 187 14.98 0.35 15.85
CA GLY A 187 14.28 1.65 15.88
C GLY A 187 14.94 2.66 14.93
N GLY A 188 14.16 3.64 14.47
CA GLY A 188 14.61 4.67 13.50
C GLY A 188 15.72 5.61 13.99
N SER A 189 15.98 5.68 15.31
CA SER A 189 17.13 6.42 15.86
C SER A 189 18.31 5.46 16.05
N ALA A 190 19.12 5.30 15.01
CA ALA A 190 20.38 4.57 15.12
C ALA A 190 21.28 5.25 16.16
N ASP A 191 21.91 4.45 17.04
CA ASP A 191 22.96 4.94 17.94
C ASP A 191 24.07 5.58 17.09
N PRO A 192 24.30 6.90 17.18
CA PRO A 192 25.26 7.58 16.33
C PRO A 192 26.71 7.12 16.56
N VAL A 193 26.96 6.35 17.63
CA VAL A 193 28.29 5.83 17.97
C VAL A 193 28.63 4.57 17.18
N LYS A 194 27.64 3.74 16.78
CA LYS A 194 27.90 2.47 16.10
C LYS A 194 28.06 2.64 14.58
N PRO A 195 29.01 1.94 13.94
CA PRO A 195 29.08 1.89 12.49
C PRO A 195 27.80 1.30 11.88
N ALA A 196 27.31 1.89 10.78
CA ALA A 196 26.08 1.44 10.13
C ALA A 196 26.09 -0.07 9.80
N SER A 197 27.22 -0.63 9.38
CA SER A 197 27.34 -2.06 9.09
C SER A 197 27.16 -2.96 10.32
N GLU A 198 27.59 -2.50 11.50
CA GLU A 198 27.39 -3.22 12.77
C GLU A 198 25.91 -3.19 13.16
N VAL A 199 25.26 -2.02 13.06
CA VAL A 199 23.82 -1.87 13.30
C VAL A 199 23.00 -2.79 12.40
N GLN A 200 23.37 -2.90 11.12
CA GLN A 200 22.70 -3.81 10.18
C GLN A 200 22.93 -5.29 10.53
N GLY A 201 24.15 -5.67 10.95
CA GLY A 201 24.44 -7.03 11.39
C GLY A 201 23.63 -7.44 12.63
N ASP A 202 23.55 -6.53 13.61
CA ASP A 202 22.74 -6.71 14.83
C ASP A 202 21.25 -6.85 14.48
N ALA A 203 20.73 -6.02 13.57
CA ALA A 203 19.34 -6.07 13.12
C ALA A 203 19.01 -7.41 12.44
N VAL A 204 19.84 -7.87 11.50
CA VAL A 204 19.63 -9.15 10.81
C VAL A 204 19.64 -10.32 11.80
N ALA A 205 20.58 -10.33 12.76
CA ALA A 205 20.63 -11.35 13.79
C ALA A 205 19.38 -11.35 14.67
N ALA A 206 18.90 -10.17 15.07
CA ALA A 206 17.69 -10.04 15.88
C ALA A 206 16.43 -10.49 15.12
N ILE A 207 16.28 -10.11 13.85
CA ILE A 207 15.17 -10.53 12.99
C ILE A 207 15.17 -12.05 12.83
N ARG A 208 16.32 -12.66 12.50
CA ARG A 208 16.48 -14.12 12.40
C ARG A 208 15.98 -14.81 13.67
N ASP A 209 16.41 -14.33 14.83
CA ASP A 209 16.07 -14.95 16.12
C ASP A 209 14.56 -14.87 16.43
N ARG A 210 13.82 -13.89 15.88
CA ARG A 210 12.36 -13.77 16.01
C ARG A 210 11.61 -14.61 14.99
N LEU A 211 12.07 -14.65 13.74
CA LEU A 211 11.53 -15.54 12.72
C LEU A 211 11.63 -17.00 13.15
N ALA A 212 12.75 -17.40 13.79
CA ALA A 212 12.93 -18.73 14.35
C ALA A 212 11.90 -19.10 15.46
N ARG A 213 11.21 -18.10 16.03
CA ARG A 213 10.14 -18.28 17.03
C ARG A 213 8.74 -18.16 16.42
N GLY A 214 8.63 -18.09 15.10
CA GLY A 214 7.35 -17.90 14.39
C GLY A 214 6.72 -16.53 14.64
N ARG A 215 7.54 -15.49 14.84
CA ARG A 215 7.04 -14.12 15.03
C ARG A 215 7.17 -13.34 13.72
N PRO A 216 6.06 -12.82 13.16
CA PRO A 216 6.11 -11.92 12.01
C PRO A 216 6.93 -10.68 12.32
N ILE A 217 7.71 -10.23 11.34
CA ILE A 217 8.54 -9.03 11.45
C ILE A 217 8.18 -8.09 10.31
N LEU A 218 7.63 -6.92 10.65
CA LEU A 218 7.52 -5.81 9.72
C LEU A 218 8.89 -5.19 9.49
N VAL A 219 9.19 -4.89 8.24
CA VAL A 219 10.47 -4.30 7.83
C VAL A 219 10.21 -3.11 6.91
N PHE A 220 10.81 -1.98 7.26
CA PHE A 220 10.91 -0.81 6.41
C PHE A 220 12.29 -0.74 5.76
N GLY A 221 12.31 -0.64 4.44
CA GLY A 221 13.54 -0.62 3.64
C GLY A 221 14.13 -2.01 3.36
N ALA A 222 15.36 -2.03 2.85
CA ALA A 222 16.09 -3.24 2.41
C ALA A 222 15.51 -4.04 1.22
N TRP A 223 14.34 -3.69 0.71
CA TRP A 223 13.73 -4.37 -0.43
C TRP A 223 14.47 -4.09 -1.76
N PRO A 224 14.42 -5.02 -2.72
CA PRO A 224 15.06 -4.82 -4.03
C PRO A 224 14.36 -3.73 -4.87
N ALA A 225 15.08 -3.27 -5.89
CA ALA A 225 14.59 -2.36 -6.94
C ALA A 225 13.96 -1.05 -6.39
N SER A 226 12.84 -0.61 -6.97
CA SER A 226 12.16 0.64 -6.59
C SER A 226 11.51 0.60 -5.20
N ASN A 227 11.46 -0.57 -4.57
CA ASN A 227 10.75 -0.78 -3.30
C ASN A 227 11.66 -0.62 -2.08
N GLY A 228 12.93 -0.30 -2.26
CA GLY A 228 13.93 -0.22 -1.18
C GLY A 228 13.64 0.79 -0.06
N PHE A 229 12.56 1.57 -0.16
CA PHE A 229 12.03 2.49 0.87
C PHE A 229 10.54 2.25 1.15
N GLY A 230 10.06 1.02 0.96
CA GLY A 230 8.70 0.60 1.29
C GLY A 230 8.65 -0.30 2.53
N TRP A 231 7.44 -0.63 2.93
CA TRP A 231 7.16 -1.64 3.96
C TRP A 231 6.97 -3.03 3.35
N GLY A 232 7.22 -4.02 4.18
CA GLY A 232 6.95 -5.42 3.87
C GLY A 232 7.08 -6.30 5.09
N VAL A 233 6.97 -7.60 4.90
CA VAL A 233 7.04 -8.60 5.97
C VAL A 233 8.22 -9.52 5.71
N ALA A 234 9.16 -9.60 6.65
CA ALA A 234 10.19 -10.64 6.60
C ALA A 234 9.56 -11.99 7.01
N ALA A 235 9.80 -13.02 6.21
CA ALA A 235 9.17 -14.33 6.36
C ALA A 235 10.18 -15.42 6.75
N ARG A 236 11.43 -15.31 6.28
CA ARG A 236 12.44 -16.36 6.44
C ARG A 236 13.86 -15.80 6.54
N TYR A 237 14.71 -16.53 7.26
CA TYR A 237 16.16 -16.40 7.17
C TYR A 237 16.75 -17.69 6.58
N ASP A 238 17.63 -17.56 5.59
CA ASP A 238 18.33 -18.68 4.99
C ASP A 238 19.78 -18.73 5.49
N ALA A 239 20.13 -19.81 6.19
CA ALA A 239 21.48 -19.99 6.71
C ALA A 239 22.52 -20.28 5.61
N ALA A 240 22.10 -20.77 4.43
CA ALA A 240 23.00 -21.14 3.36
C ALA A 240 23.65 -19.92 2.71
N ASP A 241 22.89 -18.84 2.55
CA ASP A 241 23.39 -17.57 1.98
C ASP A 241 23.41 -16.41 3.00
N SER A 242 23.03 -16.69 4.25
CA SER A 242 22.95 -15.74 5.34
C SER A 242 22.05 -14.53 5.05
N ALA A 243 20.98 -14.71 4.27
CA ALA A 243 20.09 -13.64 3.86
C ALA A 243 18.69 -13.73 4.48
N LEU A 244 18.03 -12.57 4.57
CA LEU A 244 16.62 -12.46 4.88
C LEU A 244 15.80 -12.46 3.60
N TYR A 245 14.64 -13.07 3.70
CA TYR A 245 13.65 -13.20 2.64
C TYR A 245 12.27 -12.79 3.17
N GLY A 246 11.45 -12.20 2.31
CA GLY A 246 10.14 -11.69 2.69
C GLY A 246 9.31 -11.20 1.51
N TYR A 247 8.24 -10.46 1.81
CA TYR A 247 7.28 -9.98 0.84
C TYR A 247 7.11 -8.46 0.97
N THR A 248 6.90 -7.79 -0.16
CA THR A 248 6.69 -6.33 -0.23
C THR A 248 5.82 -6.01 -1.45
N LEU A 249 5.31 -4.78 -1.52
CA LEU A 249 4.45 -4.34 -2.62
C LEU A 249 5.14 -4.56 -3.98
N GLY A 250 4.42 -5.16 -4.94
CA GLY A 250 4.95 -5.49 -6.26
C GLY A 250 5.81 -6.76 -6.33
N ALA A 251 5.89 -7.53 -5.25
CA ALA A 251 6.46 -8.87 -5.25
C ALA A 251 5.39 -9.90 -4.85
N GLY A 252 4.85 -10.65 -5.81
CA GLY A 252 3.92 -11.76 -5.51
C GLY A 252 4.59 -13.01 -4.96
N ASP A 253 5.92 -13.10 -5.09
CA ASP A 253 6.75 -14.16 -4.54
C ASP A 253 7.72 -13.62 -3.48
N GLU A 254 8.30 -14.52 -2.71
CA GLU A 254 9.31 -14.21 -1.70
C GLU A 254 10.56 -13.60 -2.35
N VAL A 255 10.99 -12.42 -1.89
CA VAL A 255 12.16 -11.70 -2.37
C VAL A 255 13.25 -11.59 -1.30
N ARG A 256 14.51 -11.59 -1.76
CA ARG A 256 15.68 -11.38 -0.91
C ARG A 256 15.82 -9.90 -0.53
N LEU A 257 16.00 -9.63 0.76
CA LEU A 257 16.39 -8.29 1.23
C LEU A 257 17.85 -8.04 0.83
N SER A 258 18.11 -6.90 0.18
CA SER A 258 19.41 -6.55 -0.41
C SER A 258 19.96 -5.18 -0.02
N GLY A 259 19.14 -4.33 0.60
CA GLY A 259 19.54 -3.00 1.08
C GLY A 259 19.66 -2.91 2.62
N PRO A 260 19.92 -1.70 3.16
CA PRO A 260 19.88 -1.47 4.59
C PRO A 260 18.45 -1.48 5.11
N ILE A 261 18.25 -2.12 6.26
CA ILE A 261 16.99 -2.08 7.01
C ILE A 261 16.95 -0.75 7.75
N ALA A 262 15.93 0.06 7.47
CA ALA A 262 15.73 1.33 8.14
C ALA A 262 15.03 1.13 9.49
N GLU A 263 13.97 0.33 9.51
CA GLU A 263 13.21 0.01 10.72
C GLU A 263 12.74 -1.45 10.68
N ALA A 264 12.58 -2.05 11.85
CA ALA A 264 12.01 -3.39 11.97
C ALA A 264 11.24 -3.55 13.28
N TYR A 265 10.06 -4.17 13.19
CA TYR A 265 9.16 -4.37 14.33
C TYR A 265 8.70 -5.82 14.39
N GLU A 266 8.86 -6.44 15.55
CA GLU A 266 8.14 -7.67 15.87
C GLU A 266 6.68 -7.30 16.11
N VAL A 267 5.81 -7.98 15.37
CA VAL A 267 4.37 -7.81 15.52
C VAL A 267 3.82 -8.98 16.31
N SER A 268 2.92 -8.67 17.23
CA SER A 268 2.07 -9.67 17.87
C SER A 268 0.64 -9.20 17.83
N TYR A 269 -0.30 -10.15 17.82
CA TYR A 269 -1.72 -9.87 17.85
C TYR A 269 -2.34 -10.41 19.13
N ARG A 270 -3.26 -9.62 19.68
CA ARG A 270 -4.18 -10.00 20.73
C ARG A 270 -5.56 -9.54 20.30
N ALA A 271 -6.57 -10.40 20.44
CA ALA A 271 -7.95 -9.98 20.18
C ALA A 271 -8.29 -8.71 20.98
N ALA A 272 -8.73 -7.69 20.26
CA ALA A 272 -9.28 -6.45 20.79
C ALA A 272 -10.79 -6.43 20.51
N ASP A 273 -11.51 -5.61 21.27
CA ASP A 273 -12.91 -5.33 20.98
C ASP A 273 -12.99 -4.48 19.69
N GLU A 274 -14.07 -4.67 18.93
CA GLU A 274 -14.31 -3.85 17.74
C GLU A 274 -14.48 -2.38 18.17
N PRO A 275 -13.73 -1.44 17.57
CA PRO A 275 -13.78 -0.05 17.99
C PRO A 275 -15.12 0.59 17.65
N ASP A 276 -15.54 1.56 18.47
CA ASP A 276 -16.69 2.39 18.14
C ASP A 276 -16.39 3.18 16.84
N PRO A 277 -17.29 3.19 15.84
CA PRO A 277 -17.05 3.89 14.58
C PRO A 277 -16.76 5.38 14.72
N ALA A 278 -17.36 6.07 15.71
CA ALA A 278 -17.11 7.49 15.95
C ALA A 278 -15.71 7.71 16.52
N GLU A 279 -15.29 6.89 17.49
CA GLU A 279 -13.92 6.92 18.03
C GLU A 279 -12.88 6.65 16.95
N LEU A 280 -13.14 5.66 16.09
CA LEU A 280 -12.26 5.32 14.99
C LEU A 280 -12.14 6.44 13.96
N LEU A 281 -13.27 7.02 13.53
CA LEU A 281 -13.26 8.14 12.61
C LEU A 281 -12.52 9.35 13.22
N ALA A 282 -12.79 9.66 14.48
CA ALA A 282 -12.11 10.75 15.19
C ALA A 282 -10.60 10.56 15.23
N MET A 283 -10.12 9.33 15.49
CA MET A 283 -8.69 9.01 15.44
C MET A 283 -8.09 9.24 14.05
N VAL A 284 -8.70 8.65 13.01
CA VAL A 284 -8.22 8.78 11.63
C VAL A 284 -8.17 10.24 11.20
N LEU A 285 -9.21 11.03 11.51
CA LEU A 285 -9.25 12.45 11.15
C LEU A 285 -8.26 13.30 11.95
N THR A 286 -8.06 12.99 13.23
CA THR A 286 -7.03 13.64 14.06
C THR A 286 -5.66 13.44 13.43
N GLN A 287 -5.34 12.20 13.08
CA GLN A 287 -4.08 11.87 12.41
C GLN A 287 -3.97 12.55 11.04
N ALA A 288 -5.03 12.54 10.23
CA ALA A 288 -5.04 13.23 8.94
C ALA A 288 -4.73 14.73 9.08
N LEU A 289 -5.21 15.38 10.14
CA LEU A 289 -4.94 16.79 10.43
C LEU A 289 -3.50 17.03 10.87
N GLU A 290 -2.99 16.20 11.78
CA GLU A 290 -1.58 16.25 12.20
C GLU A 290 -0.65 16.09 11.00
N LEU A 291 -0.93 15.11 10.13
CA LEU A 291 -0.16 14.87 8.91
C LEU A 291 -0.37 15.95 7.85
N GLY A 292 -1.54 16.56 7.79
CA GLY A 292 -1.84 17.69 6.92
C GLY A 292 -0.90 18.89 7.16
N GLN A 293 -0.35 19.00 8.37
CA GLN A 293 0.43 20.15 8.83
C GLN A 293 1.86 19.80 9.27
N ALA A 294 2.23 18.52 9.36
CA ALA A 294 3.50 18.11 9.91
C ALA A 294 4.71 18.31 8.98
N SER A 295 5.85 18.61 9.61
CA SER A 295 7.19 18.54 9.02
C SER A 295 8.09 17.76 9.97
N ALA A 296 8.78 16.74 9.47
CA ALA A 296 9.68 15.93 10.28
C ALA A 296 11.15 16.37 10.10
N ASP A 297 11.94 16.25 11.17
CA ASP A 297 13.38 16.53 11.16
C ASP A 297 14.17 15.58 10.23
N SER A 298 13.57 14.44 9.86
CA SER A 298 14.11 13.45 8.93
C SER A 298 14.16 13.94 7.47
N GLY A 299 13.70 15.17 7.18
CA GLY A 299 13.62 15.75 5.84
C GLY A 299 12.39 15.32 5.05
N TRP A 300 11.56 14.46 5.64
CA TRP A 300 10.22 14.16 5.20
C TRP A 300 9.27 15.31 5.57
N GLN A 301 8.38 15.63 4.64
CA GLN A 301 7.29 16.58 4.80
C GLN A 301 5.99 15.84 4.47
N SER A 302 4.89 16.20 5.13
CA SER A 302 3.57 15.66 4.85
C SER A 302 2.57 16.78 4.56
N GLY A 303 1.41 16.41 4.02
CA GLY A 303 0.31 17.33 3.79
C GLY A 303 0.70 18.51 2.90
N ILE A 304 0.33 19.72 3.29
CA ILE A 304 0.52 20.94 2.48
C ILE A 304 1.99 21.20 2.15
N ALA A 305 2.90 20.94 3.09
CA ALA A 305 4.34 21.11 2.89
C ALA A 305 4.91 20.13 1.86
N ALA A 306 4.35 18.91 1.77
CA ALA A 306 4.72 17.95 0.74
C ALA A 306 4.30 18.42 -0.67
N TYR A 307 3.12 19.05 -0.81
CA TYR A 307 2.69 19.66 -2.07
C TYR A 307 3.56 20.85 -2.47
N ASP A 308 3.95 21.72 -1.52
CA ASP A 308 4.88 22.82 -1.80
C ASP A 308 6.21 22.30 -2.33
N LEU A 309 6.74 21.24 -1.70
CA LEU A 309 7.93 20.56 -2.16
C LEU A 309 7.74 20.01 -3.58
N TRP A 310 6.61 19.36 -3.86
CA TRP A 310 6.31 18.83 -5.18
C TRP A 310 6.26 19.93 -6.24
N ILE A 311 5.52 21.00 -6.01
CA ILE A 311 5.40 22.15 -6.92
C ILE A 311 6.77 22.74 -7.23
N ARG A 312 7.58 22.97 -6.19
CA ARG A 312 8.94 23.51 -6.34
C ARG A 312 9.81 22.59 -7.18
N ASP A 313 9.74 21.30 -6.94
CA ASP A 313 10.64 20.32 -7.55
C ASP A 313 10.25 19.90 -8.97
N LEU A 314 9.09 20.34 -9.49
CA LEU A 314 8.69 20.12 -10.89
C LEU A 314 9.69 20.71 -11.89
N ASP A 315 10.46 21.72 -11.49
CA ASP A 315 11.47 22.36 -12.33
C ASP A 315 12.77 21.54 -12.48
N THR A 316 12.98 20.54 -11.63
CA THR A 316 14.21 19.75 -11.61
C THR A 316 14.16 18.55 -12.58
N THR A 317 15.19 18.43 -13.42
CA THR A 317 15.37 17.29 -14.33
C THR A 317 16.69 16.56 -14.04
N PRO A 318 16.69 15.22 -13.92
CA PRO A 318 15.52 14.33 -14.03
C PRO A 318 14.62 14.37 -12.79
N PHE A 319 13.30 14.19 -12.98
CA PHE A 319 12.33 14.12 -11.87
C PHE A 319 12.67 13.00 -10.87
N CYS A 320 13.23 11.90 -11.36
CA CYS A 320 13.93 10.94 -10.53
C CYS A 320 15.04 10.26 -11.35
N PRO A 321 16.29 10.20 -10.86
CA PRO A 321 17.43 9.65 -11.61
C PRO A 321 17.30 8.17 -11.98
N VAL A 322 16.56 7.37 -11.21
CA VAL A 322 16.41 5.93 -11.45
C VAL A 322 15.30 5.60 -12.45
N CYS A 323 14.59 6.60 -12.97
CA CYS A 323 13.43 6.39 -13.83
C CYS A 323 13.80 6.53 -15.30
N PRO A 324 13.41 5.58 -16.17
CA PRO A 324 13.60 5.70 -17.60
C PRO A 324 12.82 6.91 -18.17
N ASP A 325 13.17 7.31 -19.40
CA ASP A 325 12.47 8.34 -20.18
C ASP A 325 12.29 9.69 -19.46
N SER A 326 13.39 10.23 -18.94
CA SER A 326 13.45 11.57 -18.30
C SER A 326 12.56 11.74 -17.05
N GLY A 327 12.07 10.64 -16.46
CA GLY A 327 11.28 10.66 -15.23
C GLY A 327 9.76 10.66 -15.42
N LYS A 328 9.25 10.60 -16.67
CA LYS A 328 7.80 10.56 -16.94
C LYS A 328 7.13 9.39 -16.22
N GLY A 329 7.68 8.18 -16.32
CA GLY A 329 7.07 7.00 -15.72
C GLY A 329 6.90 7.12 -14.19
N CYS A 330 7.87 7.73 -13.51
CA CYS A 330 7.79 7.93 -12.06
C CYS A 330 6.89 9.08 -11.65
N PHE A 331 6.78 10.12 -12.49
CA PHE A 331 5.77 11.14 -12.27
C PHE A 331 4.36 10.56 -12.44
N ASP A 332 4.11 9.81 -13.50
CA ASP A 332 2.81 9.15 -13.70
C ASP A 332 2.51 8.21 -12.53
N ARG A 333 3.49 7.39 -12.11
CA ARG A 333 3.35 6.53 -10.92
C ARG A 333 2.97 7.33 -9.69
N LEU A 334 3.66 8.45 -9.40
CA LEU A 334 3.30 9.32 -8.27
C LEU A 334 1.84 9.79 -8.35
N ILE A 335 1.38 10.25 -9.52
CA ILE A 335 -0.03 10.66 -9.70
C ILE A 335 -0.98 9.50 -9.42
N TRP A 336 -0.67 8.29 -9.90
CA TRP A 336 -1.51 7.11 -9.68
C TRP A 336 -1.54 6.67 -8.22
N THR A 337 -0.41 6.72 -7.53
CA THR A 337 -0.33 6.46 -6.09
C THR A 337 -1.22 7.43 -5.31
N LEU A 338 -1.16 8.73 -5.62
CA LEU A 338 -2.02 9.73 -5.00
C LEU A 338 -3.51 9.50 -5.30
N LEU A 339 -3.82 9.11 -6.54
CA LEU A 339 -5.18 8.77 -6.93
C LEU A 339 -5.70 7.57 -6.12
N ALA A 340 -4.92 6.49 -6.02
CA ALA A 340 -5.29 5.30 -5.27
C ALA A 340 -5.49 5.61 -3.78
N ASN A 341 -4.61 6.44 -3.17
CA ASN A 341 -4.78 6.91 -1.79
C ASN A 341 -6.12 7.62 -1.59
N LYS A 342 -6.48 8.54 -2.48
CA LYS A 342 -7.76 9.27 -2.37
C LYS A 342 -8.98 8.40 -2.63
N GLU A 343 -8.89 7.44 -3.53
CA GLU A 343 -9.95 6.45 -3.69
C GLU A 343 -10.09 5.55 -2.47
N SER A 344 -8.99 5.20 -1.81
CA SER A 344 -8.98 4.45 -0.56
C SER A 344 -9.66 5.25 0.56
N ALA A 345 -9.30 6.53 0.72
CA ALA A 345 -9.94 7.43 1.68
C ALA A 345 -11.46 7.54 1.45
N ASN A 346 -11.90 7.62 0.19
CA ASN A 346 -13.34 7.65 -0.12
C ASN A 346 -14.07 6.35 0.25
N ARG A 347 -13.44 5.18 0.09
CA ARG A 347 -14.04 3.91 0.49
C ARG A 347 -14.18 3.83 2.00
N PHE A 348 -13.13 4.20 2.74
CA PHE A 348 -13.21 4.32 4.20
C PHE A 348 -14.32 5.30 4.65
N LEU A 349 -14.36 6.51 4.08
CA LEU A 349 -15.38 7.50 4.44
C LEU A 349 -16.80 7.04 4.08
N GLN A 350 -16.97 6.26 3.00
CA GLN A 350 -18.26 5.68 2.65
C GLN A 350 -18.73 4.66 3.68
N ASP A 351 -17.84 3.82 4.21
CA ASP A 351 -18.17 2.89 5.30
C ASP A 351 -18.53 3.66 6.58
N MET A 352 -17.78 4.73 6.89
CA MET A 352 -18.07 5.60 8.05
C MET A 352 -19.41 6.32 7.91
N ARG A 353 -19.76 6.77 6.70
CA ARG A 353 -21.06 7.38 6.40
C ARG A 353 -22.22 6.42 6.71
N GLU A 354 -22.05 5.13 6.44
CA GLU A 354 -23.06 4.11 6.72
C GLU A 354 -23.17 3.81 8.22
N ALA A 355 -22.03 3.83 8.93
CA ALA A 355 -21.98 3.60 10.37
C ALA A 355 -22.46 4.81 11.21
N LEU A 356 -22.33 6.03 10.68
CA LEU A 356 -22.56 7.30 11.39
C LEU A 356 -23.63 8.14 10.67
N PRO A 357 -24.91 7.74 10.74
CA PRO A 357 -25.99 8.37 9.97
C PRO A 357 -26.19 9.86 10.30
N ASP A 358 -25.84 10.28 11.52
CA ASP A 358 -25.99 11.67 11.97
C ASP A 358 -24.93 12.60 11.38
N GLN A 359 -23.78 12.06 10.92
CA GLN A 359 -22.67 12.81 10.32
C GLN A 359 -22.65 12.73 8.79
N THR A 360 -23.66 12.12 8.17
CA THR A 360 -23.72 11.84 6.72
C THR A 360 -23.50 13.06 5.85
N ALA A 361 -24.03 14.23 6.24
CA ALA A 361 -23.91 15.45 5.44
C ALA A 361 -22.46 15.93 5.30
N LEU A 362 -21.71 15.98 6.40
CA LEU A 362 -20.30 16.39 6.38
C LEU A 362 -19.41 15.33 5.71
N ILE A 363 -19.70 14.04 5.94
CA ILE A 363 -18.96 12.96 5.28
C ILE A 363 -19.19 12.99 3.76
N ASP A 364 -20.42 13.22 3.30
CA ASP A 364 -20.74 13.38 1.87
C ASP A 364 -19.99 14.57 1.26
N GLU A 365 -19.83 15.68 1.99
CA GLU A 365 -19.05 16.84 1.54
C GLU A 365 -17.55 16.50 1.43
N ALA A 366 -16.98 15.79 2.40
CA ALA A 366 -15.59 15.32 2.35
C ALA A 366 -15.35 14.35 1.18
N ILE A 367 -16.25 13.40 0.94
CA ILE A 367 -16.18 12.47 -0.20
C ILE A 367 -16.27 13.22 -1.53
N ALA A 368 -17.16 14.21 -1.64
CA ALA A 368 -17.29 15.04 -2.83
C ALA A 368 -15.99 15.83 -3.11
N GLN A 369 -15.36 16.38 -2.07
CA GLN A 369 -14.11 17.10 -2.18
C GLN A 369 -12.94 16.20 -2.61
N ASN A 370 -12.80 15.01 -2.01
CA ASN A 370 -11.85 13.99 -2.46
C ASN A 370 -12.09 13.57 -3.91
N THR A 371 -13.36 13.43 -4.32
CA THR A 371 -13.72 13.11 -5.71
C THR A 371 -13.29 14.21 -6.68
N ALA A 372 -13.39 15.48 -6.29
CA ALA A 372 -12.87 16.60 -7.07
C ALA A 372 -11.35 16.55 -7.22
N ILE A 373 -10.62 16.20 -6.15
CA ILE A 373 -9.16 16.00 -6.18
C ILE A 373 -8.78 14.84 -7.12
N ILE A 374 -9.47 13.69 -7.03
CA ILE A 374 -9.29 12.54 -7.94
C ILE A 374 -9.49 12.95 -9.41
N GLY A 375 -10.51 13.77 -9.68
CA GLY A 375 -10.77 14.33 -11.00
C GLY A 375 -9.60 15.17 -11.54
N LYS A 376 -9.02 16.04 -10.69
CA LYS A 376 -7.84 16.87 -11.03
C LYS A 376 -6.60 16.01 -11.29
N LEU A 377 -6.31 15.03 -10.43
CA LEU A 377 -5.20 14.08 -10.61
C LEU A 377 -5.35 13.29 -11.91
N SER A 378 -6.56 12.77 -12.19
CA SER A 378 -6.86 12.09 -13.45
C SER A 378 -6.66 13.01 -14.67
N GLY A 379 -7.07 14.27 -14.54
CA GLY A 379 -6.87 15.31 -15.56
C GLY A 379 -5.41 15.56 -15.89
N ILE A 380 -4.50 15.53 -14.90
CA ILE A 380 -3.05 15.64 -15.11
C ILE A 380 -2.57 14.53 -16.04
N VAL A 381 -2.92 13.27 -15.77
CA VAL A 381 -2.48 12.14 -16.61
C VAL A 381 -3.10 12.21 -18.01
N GLN A 382 -4.40 12.49 -18.09
CA GLN A 382 -5.12 12.61 -19.37
C GLN A 382 -4.58 13.74 -20.25
N SER A 383 -4.08 14.82 -19.65
CA SER A 383 -3.53 15.96 -20.39
C SER A 383 -2.31 15.59 -21.24
N GLY A 384 -1.60 14.51 -20.89
CA GLY A 384 -0.35 14.10 -21.56
C GLY A 384 0.79 15.12 -21.44
N VAL A 385 0.66 16.10 -20.53
CA VAL A 385 1.68 17.11 -20.27
C VAL A 385 2.94 16.42 -19.75
N LYS A 386 4.08 16.66 -20.40
CA LYS A 386 5.36 16.04 -20.05
C LYS A 386 6.19 16.98 -19.19
N ILE A 387 6.84 16.48 -18.15
CA ILE A 387 7.88 17.21 -17.44
C ILE A 387 9.06 17.49 -18.40
N GLY A 388 9.74 18.61 -18.20
CA GLY A 388 11.02 18.90 -18.86
C GLY A 388 11.06 20.21 -19.66
N THR A 389 9.92 20.85 -19.88
CA THR A 389 9.87 22.22 -20.44
C THR A 389 9.27 23.17 -19.41
N THR A 390 9.78 24.40 -19.34
CA THR A 390 9.28 25.43 -18.41
C THR A 390 7.77 25.67 -18.54
N GLU A 391 7.23 25.67 -19.77
CA GLU A 391 5.79 25.86 -20.00
C GLU A 391 4.95 24.72 -19.38
N ASN A 392 5.32 23.45 -19.65
CA ASN A 392 4.65 22.30 -19.05
C ASN A 392 4.81 22.28 -17.53
N GLN A 393 5.97 22.66 -16.99
CA GLN A 393 6.19 22.73 -15.55
C GLN A 393 5.29 23.77 -14.89
N GLN A 394 5.16 24.97 -15.47
CA GLN A 394 4.22 25.98 -14.98
C GLN A 394 2.77 25.50 -15.05
N LYS A 395 2.40 24.75 -16.10
CA LYS A 395 1.07 24.16 -16.22
C LYS A 395 0.80 23.11 -15.15
N LEU A 396 1.76 22.19 -14.93
CA LEU A 396 1.67 21.17 -13.87
C LEU A 396 1.63 21.82 -12.49
N ALA A 397 2.46 22.83 -12.22
CA ALA A 397 2.48 23.56 -10.96
C ALA A 397 1.11 24.17 -10.63
N ARG A 398 0.43 24.78 -11.62
CA ARG A 398 -0.93 25.29 -11.43
C ARG A 398 -1.94 24.17 -11.10
N MET A 399 -1.87 23.04 -11.80
CA MET A 399 -2.74 21.89 -11.54
C MET A 399 -2.50 21.29 -10.14
N VAL A 400 -1.24 21.16 -9.72
CA VAL A 400 -0.89 20.67 -8.38
C VAL A 400 -1.30 21.66 -7.29
N ASN A 401 -1.16 22.96 -7.53
CA ASN A 401 -1.66 23.99 -6.60
C ASN A 401 -3.19 23.92 -6.43
N GLU A 402 -3.95 23.67 -7.49
CA GLU A 402 -5.41 23.45 -7.38
C GLU A 402 -5.76 22.19 -6.59
N ILE A 403 -4.93 21.15 -6.62
CA ILE A 403 -5.08 19.97 -5.77
C ILE A 403 -4.78 20.33 -4.32
N GLN A 404 -3.67 21.01 -4.05
CA GLN A 404 -3.27 21.45 -2.71
C GLN A 404 -4.33 22.33 -2.04
N LEU A 405 -4.94 23.28 -2.77
CA LEU A 405 -6.07 24.06 -2.25
C LEU A 405 -7.25 23.16 -1.85
N GLY A 406 -7.52 22.13 -2.66
CA GLY A 406 -8.57 21.17 -2.35
C GLY A 406 -8.26 20.34 -1.09
N GLU A 407 -6.98 20.00 -0.86
CA GLU A 407 -6.53 19.37 0.38
C GLU A 407 -6.73 20.28 1.59
N THR A 408 -6.42 21.58 1.48
CA THR A 408 -6.64 22.54 2.56
C THR A 408 -8.12 22.63 2.94
N GLU A 409 -9.02 22.68 1.95
CA GLU A 409 -10.47 22.68 2.20
C GLU A 409 -10.91 21.37 2.88
N LEU A 410 -10.36 20.24 2.46
CA LEU A 410 -10.65 18.93 3.02
C LEU A 410 -10.22 18.81 4.49
N LEU A 411 -9.07 19.38 4.86
CA LEU A 411 -8.66 19.45 6.28
C LEU A 411 -9.68 20.25 7.11
N GLY A 412 -10.21 21.36 6.60
CA GLY A 412 -11.28 22.10 7.28
C GLY A 412 -12.57 21.28 7.46
N LEU A 413 -12.92 20.43 6.49
CA LEU A 413 -14.05 19.51 6.63
C LEU A 413 -13.80 18.44 7.71
N TYR A 414 -12.57 17.93 7.81
CA TYR A 414 -12.20 16.99 8.86
C TYR A 414 -12.30 17.61 10.26
N GLU A 415 -11.85 18.85 10.44
CA GLU A 415 -12.05 19.60 11.70
C GLU A 415 -13.53 19.74 12.05
N ASN A 416 -14.39 20.02 11.07
CA ASN A 416 -15.83 20.13 11.29
C ASN A 416 -16.46 18.79 11.71
N ILE A 417 -16.11 17.68 11.03
CA ILE A 417 -16.60 16.34 11.39
C ILE A 417 -16.20 16.00 12.83
N MET A 418 -14.93 16.20 13.19
CA MET A 418 -14.47 15.95 14.56
C MET A 418 -15.13 16.85 15.61
N GLY A 419 -15.61 18.04 15.23
CA GLY A 419 -16.37 18.90 16.14
C GLY A 419 -17.79 18.40 16.40
N GLU A 420 -18.33 17.55 15.53
CA GLU A 420 -19.67 16.95 15.68
C GLU A 420 -19.67 15.54 16.30
N LEU A 421 -18.54 14.82 16.23
CA LEU A 421 -18.30 13.58 16.97
C LEU A 421 -18.06 13.88 18.46
#